data_AF-A0A7M5UJC0-F1
#
_entry.id   AF-A0A7M5UJC0-F1
#
_cell.length_a   1.000
_cell.length_b   1.000
_cell.length_c   1.000
_cell.angle_alpha   90.00
_cell.angle_beta   90.00
_cell.angle_gamma   90.00
#
_symmetry.space_group_name_H-M   'P 1'
#
loop_
_entity.id
_entity.type
_entity.pdbx_description
1 polymer ?
#
loop_
_entity_poly.entity_id
_entity_poly.type
_entity_poly.pdbx_seq_one_letter_code
_entity_poly.pdbx_strand_id
1 'polypeptide(L)'
;MDVQIPPGLTELMQDFTVAALRERPNDIVDFAADYFVKLRESKKQYDGGAKPKGVQFSGGQDSDESSGEEPEPPKNRYARRQSVCAEAYNPDESDDEDEKLVVHPKSDVQRKRLNEAVGNILLFKNLDNEQLNNVLDAMFERKTTADEHIIDQGDDGDNFYVIDRGIFDIYVKIDGSDKKVGAYNN
;
A
#
# COMPACT_ATOMS: atom_id res chain seq x y z
N MET A 1 -43.99 29.68 -7.65
CA MET A 1 -43.53 29.69 -6.25
C MET A 1 -42.04 29.99 -6.29
N ASP A 2 -41.64 31.18 -5.84
CA ASP A 2 -40.22 31.50 -5.69
C ASP A 2 -39.71 30.82 -4.42
N VAL A 3 -38.87 29.80 -4.59
CA VAL A 3 -38.24 29.09 -3.47
C VAL A 3 -37.00 29.88 -3.08
N GLN A 4 -37.07 30.61 -1.95
CA GLN A 4 -35.90 31.28 -1.39
C GLN A 4 -35.07 30.25 -0.60
N ILE A 5 -33.80 30.09 -0.99
CA ILE A 5 -32.86 29.22 -0.31
C ILE A 5 -32.43 29.89 1.01
N PRO A 6 -32.59 29.25 2.18
CA PRO A 6 -32.13 29.81 3.44
C PRO A 6 -30.62 30.08 3.43
N PRO A 7 -30.16 31.22 3.99
CA PRO A 7 -28.74 31.51 4.13
C PRO A 7 -28.06 30.43 4.99
N GLY A 8 -26.92 29.92 4.53
CA GLY A 8 -26.14 28.87 5.20
C GLY A 8 -26.54 27.43 4.86
N LEU A 9 -27.65 27.20 4.14
CA LEU A 9 -28.02 25.85 3.69
C LEU A 9 -26.99 25.27 2.70
N THR A 10 -26.48 26.11 1.80
CA THR A 10 -25.51 25.70 0.79
C THR A 10 -24.18 25.27 1.42
N GLU A 11 -23.68 26.04 2.40
CA GLU A 11 -22.45 25.74 3.13
C GLU A 11 -22.60 24.47 3.96
N LEU A 12 -23.71 24.32 4.68
CA LEU A 12 -24.04 23.12 5.45
C LEU A 12 -24.05 21.85 4.59
N MET A 13 -24.69 21.91 3.42
CA MET A 13 -24.75 20.77 2.51
C MET A 13 -23.39 20.48 1.87
N GLN A 14 -22.59 21.51 1.61
CA GLN A 14 -21.25 21.34 1.07
C GLN A 14 -20.33 20.63 2.08
N ASP A 15 -20.36 21.02 3.35
CA ASP A 15 -19.57 20.38 4.41
C ASP A 15 -19.97 18.91 4.62
N PHE A 16 -21.27 18.62 4.60
CA PHE A 16 -21.78 17.25 4.65
C PHE A 16 -21.29 16.42 3.46
N THR A 17 -21.34 16.99 2.25
CA THR A 17 -20.92 16.31 1.02
C THR A 17 -19.42 15.99 1.06
N VAL A 18 -18.59 16.91 1.56
CA VAL A 18 -17.15 16.66 1.74
C VAL A 18 -16.90 15.53 2.73
N ALA A 19 -17.64 15.49 3.84
CA ALA A 19 -17.53 14.41 4.83
C ALA A 19 -17.92 13.04 4.23
N ALA A 20 -19.04 12.98 3.49
CA ALA A 20 -19.50 11.76 2.82
C ALA A 20 -18.50 11.24 1.77
N LEU A 21 -17.90 12.14 0.98
CA LEU A 21 -16.88 11.77 -0.02
C LEU A 21 -15.58 11.26 0.61
N ARG A 22 -15.24 11.75 1.80
CA ARG A 22 -14.03 11.34 2.54
C ARG A 22 -14.21 9.99 3.22
N GLU A 23 -15.35 9.77 3.88
CA GLU A 23 -15.60 8.55 4.66
C GLU A 23 -16.19 7.41 3.83
N ARG A 24 -16.76 7.71 2.65
CA ARG A 24 -17.35 6.72 1.74
C ARG A 24 -18.26 5.69 2.46
N PRO A 25 -19.29 6.15 3.19
CA PRO A 25 -20.16 5.26 3.93
C PRO A 25 -20.98 4.37 2.98
N ASN A 26 -21.25 3.12 3.41
CA ASN A 26 -22.11 2.20 2.67
C ASN A 26 -23.59 2.62 2.70
N ASP A 27 -24.01 3.29 3.79
CA ASP A 27 -25.35 3.89 3.94
C ASP A 27 -25.23 5.40 4.20
N ILE A 28 -25.72 6.19 3.26
CA ILE A 28 -25.65 7.66 3.29
C ILE A 28 -26.69 8.24 4.26
N VAL A 29 -27.81 7.56 4.48
CA VAL A 29 -28.91 8.05 5.33
C VAL A 29 -28.51 7.97 6.79
N ASP A 30 -27.95 6.84 7.21
CA ASP A 30 -27.43 6.66 8.57
C ASP A 30 -26.26 7.62 8.84
N PHE A 31 -25.36 7.77 7.86
CA PHE A 31 -24.26 8.72 7.95
C PHE A 31 -24.77 10.18 8.11
N ALA A 32 -25.82 10.56 7.39
CA ALA A 32 -26.42 11.89 7.52
C ALA A 32 -27.01 12.13 8.92
N ALA A 33 -27.71 11.14 9.48
CA ALA A 33 -28.27 11.24 10.81
C ALA A 33 -27.17 11.48 11.86
N ASP A 34 -26.10 10.68 11.83
CA ASP A 34 -24.97 10.81 12.74
C ASP A 34 -24.22 12.13 12.56
N TYR A 35 -23.98 12.53 11.31
CA TYR A 35 -23.28 13.77 10.98
C TYR A 35 -24.01 15.00 11.54
N PHE A 36 -25.32 15.13 11.30
CA PHE A 36 -26.09 16.28 11.79
C PHE A 36 -26.32 16.24 13.31
N VAL A 37 -26.37 15.05 13.93
CA VAL A 37 -26.40 14.93 15.40
C VAL A 37 -25.10 15.46 16.01
N LYS A 38 -23.94 15.03 15.50
CA LYS A 38 -22.62 15.52 15.94
C LYS A 38 -22.46 17.03 15.70
N LEU A 39 -22.90 17.52 14.54
CA LEU A 39 -22.83 18.95 14.20
C LEU A 39 -23.72 19.82 15.11
N ARG A 40 -24.86 19.28 15.56
CA ARG A 40 -25.73 19.97 16.52
C ARG A 40 -25.09 20.04 17.90
N GLU A 41 -24.42 18.98 18.34
CA GLU A 41 -23.76 18.93 19.65
C GLU A 41 -22.55 19.87 19.71
N SER A 42 -21.75 19.93 18.63
CA SER A 42 -20.64 20.88 18.53
C SER A 42 -21.12 22.33 18.54
N LYS A 43 -22.27 22.64 17.90
CA LYS A 43 -22.89 23.97 17.97
C LYS A 43 -23.39 24.34 19.36
N LYS A 44 -23.92 23.39 20.14
CA LYS A 44 -24.35 23.63 21.53
C LYS A 44 -23.18 23.98 22.45
N GLN A 45 -21.98 23.50 22.16
CA GLN A 45 -20.79 23.76 22.95
C GLN A 45 -20.26 25.20 22.80
N TYR A 46 -20.61 25.90 21.72
CA TYR A 46 -20.17 27.28 21.44
C TYR A 46 -21.14 28.38 21.91
N ASP A 47 -22.39 28.04 22.27
CA ASP A 47 -23.44 29.03 22.62
C ASP A 47 -23.61 29.23 24.15
N GLY A 48 -22.79 28.55 24.97
CA GLY A 48 -22.67 28.79 26.41
C GLY A 48 -21.70 29.94 26.71
N GLY A 49 -22.19 31.19 26.69
CA GLY A 49 -21.37 32.39 26.59
C GLY A 49 -20.30 32.66 27.65
N ALA A 50 -19.13 33.14 27.19
CA ALA A 50 -18.31 34.16 27.85
C ALA A 50 -17.40 34.89 26.82
N LYS A 51 -17.31 36.22 26.94
CA LYS A 51 -16.58 37.18 26.09
C LYS A 51 -15.09 36.86 25.90
N PRO A 52 -14.43 37.34 24.83
CA PRO A 52 -13.01 37.11 24.59
C PRO A 52 -12.15 38.05 25.45
N LYS A 53 -11.22 37.49 26.21
CA LYS A 53 -10.09 38.23 26.80
C LYS A 53 -8.82 37.41 26.71
N GLY A 54 -7.84 37.95 25.98
CA GLY A 54 -6.43 38.02 26.41
C GLY A 54 -5.59 36.75 26.40
N VAL A 55 -4.44 36.84 25.74
CA VAL A 55 -3.35 35.86 25.65
C VAL A 55 -2.67 35.65 27.01
N GLN A 56 -2.40 34.39 27.42
CA GLN A 56 -1.08 33.82 27.82
C GLN A 56 -1.15 32.61 28.78
N PHE A 57 -0.41 31.56 28.37
CA PHE A 57 0.42 30.57 29.10
C PHE A 57 -0.03 29.82 30.38
N SER A 58 0.20 28.49 30.32
CA SER A 58 0.55 27.52 31.37
C SER A 58 -0.56 26.83 32.19
N GLY A 59 -0.40 25.51 32.36
CA GLY A 59 -0.97 24.71 33.44
C GLY A 59 -1.99 23.66 33.00
N GLY A 60 -1.53 22.43 32.76
CA GLY A 60 -2.37 21.31 32.33
C GLY A 60 -3.30 20.75 33.42
N GLN A 61 -4.18 19.83 33.00
CA GLN A 61 -4.27 18.45 33.49
C GLN A 61 -5.45 17.76 32.77
N ASP A 62 -5.21 17.25 31.56
CA ASP A 62 -6.19 16.39 30.87
C ASP A 62 -6.09 14.97 31.46
N SER A 63 -7.22 14.50 31.97
CA SER A 63 -7.40 13.11 32.40
C SER A 63 -7.82 12.31 31.17
N ASP A 64 -6.85 11.59 30.62
CA ASP A 64 -6.95 10.76 29.42
C ASP A 64 -7.66 9.43 29.76
N GLU A 65 -8.91 9.27 29.30
CA GLU A 65 -9.55 7.95 29.26
C GLU A 65 -9.12 7.23 27.99
N SER A 66 -8.04 6.47 28.15
CA SER A 66 -7.39 5.62 27.15
C SER A 66 -8.33 4.51 26.65
N SER A 67 -8.92 4.71 25.47
CA SER A 67 -9.40 3.62 24.61
C SER A 67 -8.25 3.16 23.72
N GLY A 68 -7.77 1.94 23.98
CA GLY A 68 -6.57 1.34 23.38
C GLY A 68 -6.69 1.03 21.89
N GLU A 69 -6.58 2.04 21.04
CA GLU A 69 -6.04 1.88 19.69
C GLU A 69 -4.51 1.99 19.78
N GLU A 70 -3.79 0.99 19.26
CA GLU A 70 -2.35 1.08 19.07
C GLU A 70 -2.04 2.35 18.26
N PRO A 71 -1.13 3.23 18.74
CA PRO A 71 -0.81 4.44 18.00
C PRO A 71 -0.14 4.05 16.68
N GLU A 72 -0.77 4.38 15.55
CA GLU A 72 -0.11 4.29 14.24
C GLU A 72 1.25 4.99 14.33
N PRO A 73 2.35 4.37 13.82
CA PRO A 73 3.66 4.98 13.89
C PRO A 73 3.61 6.38 13.29
N PRO A 74 4.23 7.39 13.92
CA PRO A 74 4.14 8.77 13.49
C PRO A 74 4.62 8.89 12.04
N LYS A 75 3.70 9.21 11.12
CA LYS A 75 4.01 9.47 9.71
C LYS A 75 5.05 10.59 9.67
N ASN A 76 6.29 10.23 9.37
CA ASN A 76 7.42 11.15 9.43
C ASN A 76 7.26 12.21 8.33
N ARG A 77 6.64 13.35 8.66
CA ARG A 77 6.32 14.45 7.73
C ARG A 77 7.58 15.07 7.11
N TYR A 78 8.74 14.80 7.71
CA TYR A 78 10.05 15.26 7.25
C TYR A 78 10.83 14.20 6.46
N ALA A 79 10.31 12.97 6.36
CA ALA A 79 10.90 11.96 5.51
C ALA A 79 10.78 12.41 4.05
N ARG A 80 11.93 12.75 3.45
CA ARG A 80 11.98 13.07 2.04
C ARG A 80 11.80 11.77 1.27
N ARG A 81 10.91 11.79 0.28
CA ARG A 81 10.78 10.70 -0.69
C ARG A 81 12.10 10.61 -1.46
N GLN A 82 12.70 9.43 -1.47
CA GLN A 82 13.89 9.17 -2.26
C GLN A 82 13.47 8.85 -3.71
N SER A 83 14.32 9.24 -4.66
CA SER A 83 14.18 8.86 -6.06
C SER A 83 14.58 7.39 -6.26
N VAL A 84 14.01 6.74 -7.26
CA VAL A 84 14.38 5.39 -7.71
C VAL A 84 14.74 5.44 -9.20
N CYS A 85 15.79 4.72 -9.59
CA CYS A 85 16.27 4.64 -10.97
C CYS A 85 16.65 3.19 -11.29
N ALA A 86 16.36 2.75 -12.51
CA ALA A 86 16.85 1.49 -13.08
C ALA A 86 18.01 1.78 -14.05
N GLU A 87 18.64 0.73 -14.57
CA GLU A 87 19.65 0.85 -15.63
C GLU A 87 19.07 1.48 -16.91
N ALA A 88 19.91 2.19 -17.66
CA ALA A 88 19.50 2.82 -18.91
C ALA A 88 19.46 1.79 -20.04
N TYR A 89 18.34 1.70 -20.74
CA TYR A 89 18.17 0.86 -21.93
C TYR A 89 17.87 1.74 -23.14
N ASN A 90 18.61 1.55 -24.24
CA ASN A 90 18.38 2.25 -25.50
C ASN A 90 17.59 1.33 -26.46
N PRO A 91 16.29 1.59 -26.71
CA PRO A 91 15.47 0.70 -27.54
C PRO A 91 15.86 0.70 -29.03
N ASP A 92 16.58 1.72 -29.48
CA ASP A 92 17.00 1.83 -30.89
C ASP A 92 18.28 1.02 -31.19
N GLU A 93 19.02 0.58 -30.16
CA GLU A 93 20.20 -0.29 -30.30
C GLU A 93 19.82 -1.78 -30.34
N SER A 94 18.64 -2.16 -29.86
CA SER A 94 18.15 -3.55 -29.88
C SER A 94 17.69 -4.05 -31.26
N ASP A 95 17.81 -3.25 -32.32
CA ASP A 95 17.69 -3.70 -33.72
C ASP A 95 18.95 -4.45 -34.19
N ASP A 96 20.00 -4.52 -33.37
CA ASP A 96 21.16 -5.36 -33.62
C ASP A 96 20.75 -6.85 -33.59
N GLU A 97 20.85 -7.52 -34.73
CA GLU A 97 20.55 -8.95 -34.99
C GLU A 97 21.29 -9.96 -34.06
N ASP A 98 22.01 -9.49 -33.04
CA ASP A 98 22.90 -10.23 -32.15
C ASP A 98 22.36 -10.44 -30.72
N GLU A 99 21.28 -9.76 -30.28
CA GLU A 99 20.64 -10.03 -28.97
C GLU A 99 19.77 -11.29 -29.03
N LYS A 100 20.43 -12.44 -28.88
CA LYS A 100 19.73 -13.72 -28.75
C LYS A 100 19.00 -13.76 -27.41
N LEU A 101 17.67 -13.86 -27.48
CA LEU A 101 16.82 -14.19 -26.33
C LEU A 101 17.43 -15.39 -25.60
N VAL A 102 17.65 -15.21 -24.29
CA VAL A 102 18.17 -16.27 -23.44
C VAL A 102 17.08 -17.32 -23.27
N VAL A 103 17.38 -18.57 -23.65
CA VAL A 103 16.43 -19.69 -23.53
C VAL A 103 17.03 -20.77 -22.64
N HIS A 104 16.42 -20.92 -21.46
CA HIS A 104 16.69 -22.04 -20.56
C HIS A 104 15.58 -23.10 -20.73
N PRO A 105 15.92 -24.33 -21.12
CA PRO A 105 14.94 -25.38 -21.40
C PRO A 105 14.16 -25.74 -20.13
N LYS A 106 12.84 -25.83 -20.27
CA LYS A 106 11.89 -26.18 -19.19
C LYS A 106 10.94 -27.27 -19.66
N SER A 107 10.53 -28.12 -18.72
CA SER A 107 9.46 -29.09 -18.98
C SER A 107 8.12 -28.37 -19.17
N ASP A 108 7.22 -28.91 -19.98
CA ASP A 108 5.84 -28.41 -20.11
C ASP A 108 5.12 -28.30 -18.76
N VAL A 109 5.38 -29.23 -17.84
CA VAL A 109 4.80 -29.22 -16.49
C VAL A 109 5.34 -28.05 -15.68
N GLN A 110 6.65 -27.80 -15.76
CA GLN A 110 7.30 -26.68 -15.07
C GLN A 110 6.84 -25.35 -15.65
N ARG A 111 6.75 -25.25 -16.99
CA ARG A 111 6.28 -24.04 -17.70
C ARG A 111 4.85 -23.70 -17.31
N LYS A 112 3.96 -24.70 -17.22
CA LYS A 112 2.57 -24.50 -16.77
C LYS A 112 2.50 -23.95 -15.35
N ARG A 113 3.25 -24.54 -14.41
CA ARG A 113 3.29 -24.10 -13.00
C ARG A 113 3.84 -22.68 -12.87
N LEU A 114 4.92 -22.36 -13.59
CA LEU A 114 5.48 -21.02 -13.61
C LEU A 114 4.48 -20.00 -14.13
N ASN A 115 3.79 -20.29 -15.24
CA ASN A 115 2.78 -19.40 -15.81
C ASN A 115 1.66 -19.10 -14.80
N GLU A 116 1.17 -20.13 -14.10
CA GLU A 116 0.14 -19.99 -13.06
C GLU A 116 0.63 -19.19 -11.85
N ALA A 117 1.90 -19.34 -11.45
CA ALA A 117 2.51 -18.60 -10.35
C ALA A 117 2.75 -17.11 -10.69
N VAL A 118 3.17 -16.80 -11.91
CA VAL A 118 3.51 -15.43 -12.32
C VAL A 118 2.32 -14.63 -12.83
N GLY A 119 1.25 -15.27 -13.32
CA GLY A 119 0.14 -14.59 -13.99
C GLY A 119 -0.62 -13.57 -13.13
N ASN A 120 -0.58 -13.70 -11.80
CA ASN A 120 -1.22 -12.75 -10.88
C ASN A 120 -0.29 -11.62 -10.40
N ILE A 121 0.98 -11.66 -10.76
CA ILE A 121 1.97 -10.66 -10.35
C ILE A 121 1.83 -9.43 -11.24
N LEU A 122 1.79 -8.24 -10.62
CA LEU A 122 1.56 -6.96 -11.29
C LEU A 122 2.50 -6.73 -12.49
N LEU A 123 3.76 -7.16 -12.38
CA LEU A 123 4.78 -7.01 -13.43
C LEU A 123 4.44 -7.81 -14.70
N PHE A 124 3.79 -8.96 -14.56
CA PHE A 124 3.56 -9.91 -15.66
C PHE A 124 2.11 -9.95 -16.12
N LYS A 125 1.16 -9.47 -15.30
CA LYS A 125 -0.28 -9.54 -15.57
C LYS A 125 -0.72 -8.87 -16.87
N ASN A 126 0.02 -7.85 -17.32
CA ASN A 126 -0.32 -7.07 -18.52
C ASN A 126 0.57 -7.41 -19.74
N LEU A 127 1.48 -8.39 -19.61
CA LEU A 127 2.26 -8.86 -20.75
C LEU A 127 1.37 -9.70 -21.66
N ASP A 128 1.65 -9.65 -22.96
CA ASP A 128 1.05 -10.60 -23.88
C ASP A 128 1.67 -12.00 -23.67
N ASN A 129 1.03 -13.02 -24.27
CA ASN A 129 1.49 -14.39 -24.12
C ASN A 129 2.90 -14.62 -24.70
N GLU A 130 3.33 -13.85 -25.70
CA GLU A 130 4.63 -14.02 -26.35
C GLU A 130 5.74 -13.44 -25.47
N GLN A 131 5.57 -12.22 -24.98
CA GLN A 131 6.43 -11.57 -24.00
C GLN A 131 6.54 -12.40 -22.71
N LEU A 132 5.41 -12.89 -22.20
CA LEU A 132 5.42 -13.77 -21.03
C LEU A 132 6.23 -15.05 -21.29
N ASN A 133 6.05 -15.66 -22.47
CA ASN A 133 6.83 -16.82 -22.86
C ASN A 133 8.33 -16.52 -22.95
N ASN A 134 8.71 -15.37 -23.52
CA ASN A 134 10.11 -14.95 -23.59
C ASN A 134 10.72 -14.73 -22.20
N VAL A 135 9.98 -14.09 -21.28
CA VAL A 135 10.39 -13.95 -19.87
C VAL A 135 10.54 -15.31 -19.21
N LEU A 136 9.56 -16.21 -19.37
CA LEU A 136 9.62 -17.56 -18.84
C LEU A 136 10.81 -18.32 -19.40
N ASP A 137 11.15 -18.17 -20.68
CA ASP A 137 12.30 -18.82 -21.31
C ASP A 137 13.63 -18.28 -20.76
N ALA A 138 13.71 -16.98 -20.45
CA ALA A 138 14.87 -16.34 -19.82
C ALA A 138 15.07 -16.69 -18.34
N MET A 139 14.04 -17.16 -17.62
CA MET A 139 14.19 -17.62 -16.23
C MET A 139 15.11 -18.85 -16.15
N PHE A 140 16.04 -18.88 -15.20
CA PHE A 140 16.94 -20.02 -14.98
C PHE A 140 16.68 -20.71 -13.63
N GLU A 141 17.02 -22.00 -13.55
CA GLU A 141 16.89 -22.78 -12.32
C GLU A 141 18.05 -22.44 -11.36
N ARG A 142 17.71 -22.05 -10.13
CA ARG A 142 18.66 -21.95 -9.02
C ARG A 142 18.41 -23.10 -8.05
N LYS A 143 19.36 -24.02 -7.95
CA LYS A 143 19.32 -25.11 -6.96
C LYS A 143 19.83 -24.58 -5.62
N THR A 144 19.15 -24.98 -4.56
CA THR A 144 19.51 -24.60 -3.18
C THR A 144 19.60 -25.84 -2.32
N THR A 145 20.31 -25.72 -1.21
CA THR A 145 20.45 -26.76 -0.18
C THR A 145 19.65 -26.40 1.08
N ALA A 146 19.39 -27.39 1.93
CA ALA A 146 18.77 -27.12 3.23
C ALA A 146 19.66 -26.16 4.04
N ASP A 147 19.02 -25.26 4.79
CA ASP A 147 19.67 -24.21 5.59
C ASP A 147 20.45 -23.16 4.78
N GLU A 148 20.32 -23.13 3.45
CA GLU A 148 20.88 -22.07 2.59
C GLU A 148 20.01 -20.82 2.58
N HIS A 149 20.64 -19.66 2.71
CA HIS A 149 19.99 -18.36 2.55
C HIS A 149 19.91 -17.99 1.07
N ILE A 150 18.70 -17.86 0.53
CA ILE A 150 18.52 -17.48 -0.89
C ILE A 150 18.76 -15.98 -1.09
N ILE A 151 18.21 -15.18 -0.17
CA ILE A 151 18.26 -13.71 -0.15
C ILE A 151 18.39 -13.28 1.31
N ASP A 152 19.30 -12.35 1.59
CA ASP A 152 19.46 -11.75 2.90
C ASP A 152 18.87 -10.33 2.94
N GLN A 153 18.28 -9.96 4.07
CA GLN A 153 17.66 -8.66 4.23
C GLN A 153 18.73 -7.56 4.27
N GLY A 154 18.62 -6.60 3.35
CA GLY A 154 19.55 -5.48 3.22
C GLY A 154 20.49 -5.60 2.03
N ASP A 155 20.49 -6.76 1.36
CA ASP A 155 21.23 -6.97 0.13
C ASP A 155 20.51 -6.34 -1.07
N ASP A 156 21.29 -6.01 -2.10
CA ASP A 156 20.78 -5.48 -3.36
C ASP A 156 19.96 -6.56 -4.10
N GLY A 157 18.76 -6.16 -4.54
CA GLY A 157 17.80 -7.06 -5.16
C GLY A 157 17.81 -6.99 -6.68
N ASP A 158 18.55 -7.89 -7.32
CA ASP A 158 18.68 -7.93 -8.79
C ASP A 158 17.81 -9.00 -9.46
N ASN A 159 17.35 -10.00 -8.70
CA ASN A 159 16.68 -11.18 -9.23
C ASN A 159 15.28 -11.36 -8.66
N PHE A 160 14.39 -11.92 -9.49
CA PHE A 160 13.06 -12.38 -9.08
C PHE A 160 13.01 -13.91 -9.04
N TYR A 161 12.54 -14.48 -7.93
CA TYR A 161 12.50 -15.93 -7.71
C TYR A 161 11.07 -16.47 -7.64
N VAL A 162 10.88 -17.66 -8.18
CA VAL A 162 9.66 -18.48 -8.03
C VAL A 162 10.07 -19.84 -7.49
N ILE A 163 9.40 -20.30 -6.44
CA ILE A 163 9.68 -21.60 -5.83
C ILE A 163 9.07 -22.69 -6.71
N ASP A 164 9.89 -23.57 -7.29
CA ASP A 164 9.39 -24.78 -7.97
C ASP A 164 9.07 -25.89 -6.98
N ARG A 165 9.96 -26.13 -5.99
CA ARG A 165 9.81 -27.18 -4.98
C ARG A 165 10.53 -26.81 -3.69
N GLY A 166 10.00 -27.28 -2.57
CA GLY A 166 10.67 -27.21 -1.27
C GLY A 166 9.95 -26.35 -0.25
N ILE A 167 10.55 -26.25 0.92
CA ILE A 167 10.01 -25.52 2.07
C ILE A 167 11.00 -24.42 2.43
N PHE A 168 10.53 -23.18 2.47
CA PHE A 168 11.34 -22.01 2.74
C PHE A 168 10.71 -21.18 3.83
N ASP A 169 11.52 -20.73 4.79
CA ASP A 169 11.09 -19.86 5.87
C ASP A 169 11.43 -18.40 5.54
N ILE A 170 10.55 -17.48 5.93
CA ILE A 170 10.74 -16.05 5.73
C ILE A 170 11.00 -15.40 7.09
N TYR A 171 12.15 -14.74 7.20
CA TYR A 171 12.54 -13.99 8.38
C TYR A 171 12.64 -12.51 8.05
N VAL A 172 12.17 -11.66 8.97
CA VAL A 172 12.32 -10.19 8.87
C VAL A 172 12.93 -9.70 10.17
N LYS A 173 13.98 -8.90 10.05
CA LYS A 173 14.64 -8.23 11.16
C LYS A 173 13.80 -7.05 11.63
N ILE A 174 13.20 -7.21 12.82
CA ILE A 174 12.40 -6.20 13.50
C ILE A 174 13.10 -5.89 14.82
N ASP A 175 13.47 -4.62 15.02
CA ASP A 175 14.19 -4.13 16.21
C ASP A 175 15.50 -4.89 16.51
N GLY A 176 16.21 -5.30 15.45
CA GLY A 176 17.48 -6.04 15.56
C GLY A 176 17.32 -7.54 15.85
N SER A 177 16.08 -8.05 15.91
CA SER A 177 15.79 -9.48 16.09
C SER A 177 15.15 -10.09 14.84
N ASP A 178 15.60 -11.26 14.42
CA ASP A 178 15.01 -11.99 13.30
C ASP A 178 13.73 -12.67 13.76
N LYS A 179 12.60 -12.29 13.15
CA LYS A 179 11.29 -12.87 13.43
C LYS A 179 10.82 -13.65 12.21
N LYS A 180 10.42 -14.91 12.43
CA LYS A 180 9.77 -15.71 11.38
C LYS A 180 8.39 -15.10 11.09
N VAL A 181 8.20 -14.59 9.88
CA VAL A 181 6.95 -13.94 9.45
C VAL A 181 6.10 -14.84 8.56
N GLY A 182 6.68 -15.91 8.00
CA GLY A 182 5.95 -16.84 7.16
C GLY A 182 6.80 -18.02 6.71
N ALA A 183 6.17 -18.90 5.94
CA ALA A 183 6.84 -19.99 5.25
C ALA A 183 6.12 -20.28 3.93
N TYR A 184 6.89 -20.65 2.92
CA TYR A 184 6.40 -21.20 1.66
C TYR A 184 6.57 -22.72 1.67
N ASN A 185 5.56 -23.44 1.17
CA ASN A 185 5.57 -24.88 1.02
C ASN A 185 4.98 -25.22 -0.35
N ASN A 186 5.81 -25.72 -1.26
CA ASN A 186 5.44 -26.00 -2.65
C ASN A 186 5.80 -27.43 -3.07
#